data_AF-A0A7S4P2U0-F1
#
_entry.id   AF-A0A7S4P2U0-F1
#
_cell.length_a   1.000
_cell.length_b   1.000
_cell.length_c   1.000
_cell.angle_alpha   90.00
_cell.angle_beta   90.00
_cell.angle_gamma   90.00
#
_symmetry.space_group_name_H-M   'P 1'
#
loop_
_entity.id
_entity.type
_entity.pdbx_description
1 polymer ?
#
loop_
_entity_poly.entity_id
_entity_poly.type
_entity_poly.pdbx_seq_one_letter_code
_entity_poly.pdbx_strand_id
1 'polypeptide(L)'
;TTQAVKAVRANHRLILSGTPIQNNVLELWSLFDFLMPGFLGSEKYFNQAYSKPIRASRNAKCSSQQSEAGALALEALHRQVLPFMLRRTKTEVLSDLPPKIIQDYYCDLS
;
A
#
# COMPACT_ATOMS: atom_id res chain seq x y z
N THR A 1 2.06 -9.87 17.26
CA THR A 1 1.59 -8.47 17.41
C THR A 1 0.25 -8.23 16.72
N THR A 2 0.09 -8.55 15.43
CA THR A 2 -1.16 -8.35 14.67
C THR A 2 -2.41 -8.97 15.32
N GLN A 3 -2.31 -10.21 15.84
CA GLN A 3 -3.44 -10.86 16.52
C GLN A 3 -3.85 -10.16 17.82
N ALA A 4 -2.87 -9.69 18.62
CA ALA A 4 -3.13 -8.99 19.87
C ALA A 4 -3.82 -7.64 19.63
N VAL A 5 -3.39 -6.91 18.59
CA VAL A 5 -4.00 -5.63 18.20
C VAL A 5 -5.43 -5.84 17.69
N LYS A 6 -5.69 -6.90 16.91
CA LYS A 6 -7.05 -7.26 16.45
C LYS A 6 -8.01 -7.65 17.59
N ALA A 7 -7.49 -8.12 18.72
CA ALA A 7 -8.31 -8.46 19.90
C ALA A 7 -8.82 -7.22 20.66
N VAL A 8 -8.26 -6.04 20.40
CA VAL A 8 -8.69 -4.79 21.03
C VAL A 8 -10.08 -4.40 20.52
N ARG A 9 -11.06 -4.35 21.42
CA ARG A 9 -12.41 -3.84 21.12
C ARG A 9 -12.39 -2.32 21.20
N ALA A 10 -12.64 -1.67 20.07
CA ALA A 10 -12.73 -0.22 19.95
C ALA A 10 -13.79 0.14 18.91
N ASN A 11 -14.54 1.22 19.17
CA ASN A 11 -15.56 1.75 18.26
C ASN A 11 -14.94 2.47 17.05
N HIS A 12 -13.79 3.10 17.26
CA HIS A 12 -13.03 3.80 16.23
C HIS A 12 -11.60 3.30 16.23
N ARG A 13 -11.06 3.03 15.03
CA ARG A 13 -9.69 2.54 14.84
C ARG A 13 -8.99 3.47 13.86
N LEU A 14 -7.80 3.91 14.20
CA LEU A 14 -6.96 4.79 13.39
C LEU A 14 -5.56 4.18 13.31
N ILE A 15 -4.95 4.25 12.12
CA ILE A 15 -3.57 3.83 11.89
C ILE A 15 -2.78 5.05 11.45
N LEU A 16 -1.62 5.27 12.06
CA LEU A 16 -0.66 6.29 11.66
C LEU A 16 0.54 5.58 11.01
N SER A 17 0.89 5.96 9.79
CA SER A 17 2.06 5.45 9.08
C SER A 17 2.83 6.60 8.45
N GLY A 18 4.16 6.57 8.61
CA GLY A 18 5.07 7.50 7.94
C GLY A 18 5.43 7.09 6.51
N THR A 19 5.20 5.83 6.13
CA THR A 19 5.46 5.30 4.80
C THR A 19 4.15 5.09 4.05
N PRO A 20 4.02 5.63 2.82
CA PRO A 20 2.80 5.50 2.04
C PRO A 20 2.78 4.12 1.40
N ILE A 21 2.42 3.06 2.15
CA ILE A 21 2.08 1.71 1.64
C ILE A 21 3.11 1.22 0.61
N GLN A 22 4.34 0.97 1.05
CA GLN A 22 5.44 1.10 0.10
C GLN A 22 5.68 -0.09 -0.84
N ASN A 23 5.27 -1.34 -0.57
CA ASN A 23 5.60 -2.42 -1.55
C ASN A 23 4.68 -3.65 -1.61
N ASN A 24 3.81 -3.89 -0.63
CA ASN A 24 3.03 -5.13 -0.58
C ASN A 24 1.54 -4.87 -0.36
N VAL A 25 0.72 -5.19 -1.36
CA VAL A 25 -0.75 -5.13 -1.27
C VAL A 25 -1.32 -6.03 -0.16
N LEU A 26 -0.58 -7.05 0.25
CA LEU A 26 -0.97 -7.93 1.36
C LEU A 26 -0.82 -7.25 2.73
N GLU A 27 0.16 -6.36 2.89
CA GLU A 27 0.26 -5.52 4.10
C GLU A 27 -0.91 -4.55 4.18
N LEU A 28 -1.29 -3.95 3.05
CA LEU A 28 -2.47 -3.09 2.97
C LEU A 28 -3.73 -3.83 3.43
N TRP A 29 -3.93 -5.08 2.96
CA TRP A 29 -5.04 -5.91 3.42
C TRP A 29 -5.02 -6.11 4.93
N SER A 30 -3.86 -6.40 5.53
CA SER A 30 -3.76 -6.59 6.98
C SER A 30 -4.10 -5.32 7.77
N LEU A 31 -3.78 -4.13 7.24
CA LEU A 31 -4.15 -2.84 7.87
C LEU A 31 -5.66 -2.61 7.80
N PHE A 32 -6.27 -2.86 6.65
CA PHE A 32 -7.71 -2.72 6.45
C PHE A 32 -8.50 -3.78 7.22
N ASP A 33 -8.00 -5.00 7.36
CA ASP A 33 -8.63 -6.02 8.20
C ASP A 33 -8.60 -5.64 9.69
N PHE A 34 -7.63 -4.83 10.13
CA PHE A 34 -7.68 -4.22 11.45
C PHE A 34 -8.64 -3.03 11.53
N LEU A 35 -8.60 -2.10 10.57
CA LEU A 35 -9.46 -0.90 10.57
C LEU A 35 -10.95 -1.25 10.44
N MET A 36 -11.27 -2.08 9.45
CA MET A 36 -12.63 -2.46 9.06
C MET A 36 -12.64 -3.95 8.68
N PRO A 37 -12.76 -4.85 9.68
CA PRO A 37 -12.80 -6.29 9.44
C PRO A 37 -13.88 -6.66 8.41
N GLY A 38 -13.51 -7.42 7.38
CA GLY A 38 -14.43 -7.87 6.32
C GLY A 38 -14.60 -6.92 5.14
N PHE A 39 -14.10 -5.67 5.19
CA PHE A 39 -14.23 -4.70 4.08
C PHE A 39 -13.61 -5.20 2.75
N LEU A 40 -12.40 -5.77 2.82
CA LEU A 40 -11.70 -6.35 1.66
C LEU A 40 -11.94 -7.86 1.50
N GLY A 41 -12.87 -8.43 2.26
CA GLY A 41 -13.12 -9.86 2.32
C GLY A 41 -11.98 -10.67 2.96
N SER A 42 -12.04 -11.99 2.79
CA SER A 42 -11.04 -12.91 3.35
C SER A 42 -9.67 -12.76 2.67
N GLU A 43 -8.60 -13.09 3.40
CA GLU A 43 -7.23 -13.09 2.86
C GLU A 43 -7.11 -13.91 1.57
N LYS A 44 -7.81 -15.06 1.50
CA LYS A 44 -7.80 -15.95 0.33
C LYS A 44 -8.41 -15.28 -0.88
N TYR A 45 -9.57 -14.64 -0.71
CA TYR A 45 -10.24 -13.89 -1.77
C TYR A 45 -9.36 -12.72 -2.23
N PHE A 46 -8.86 -11.93 -1.28
CA PHE A 46 -8.00 -10.79 -1.58
C PHE A 46 -6.73 -11.21 -2.35
N ASN A 47 -6.10 -12.31 -1.96
CA ASN A 47 -4.94 -12.83 -2.66
C ASN A 47 -5.24 -13.21 -4.11
N GLN A 48 -6.40 -13.82 -4.36
CA GLN A 48 -6.80 -14.22 -5.71
C GLN A 48 -7.21 -13.01 -6.57
N ALA A 49 -7.99 -12.10 -6.01
CA ALA A 49 -8.55 -10.95 -6.75
C ALA A 49 -7.53 -9.84 -7.00
N TYR A 50 -6.60 -9.59 -6.08
CA TYR A 50 -5.68 -8.45 -6.14
C TYR A 50 -4.21 -8.86 -6.10
N SER A 51 -3.77 -9.58 -5.07
CA SER A 51 -2.33 -9.84 -4.85
C SER A 51 -1.67 -10.62 -5.99
N LYS A 52 -2.30 -11.72 -6.45
CA LYS A 52 -1.80 -12.54 -7.56
C LYS A 52 -1.70 -11.77 -8.88
N PRO A 53 -2.76 -11.11 -9.40
CA PRO A 53 -2.67 -10.38 -10.66
C PRO A 53 -1.67 -9.22 -10.60
N ILE A 54 -1.62 -8.47 -9.49
CA ILE A 54 -0.67 -7.36 -9.30
C ILE A 54 0.78 -7.87 -9.25
N ARG A 55 1.02 -9.03 -8.65
CA ARG A 55 2.37 -9.63 -8.61
C ARG A 55 2.76 -10.21 -9.97
N ALA A 56 1.80 -10.78 -10.70
CA ALA A 56 2.03 -11.28 -12.05
C ALA A 56 2.40 -10.17 -13.04
N SER A 57 1.78 -9.00 -12.95
CA SER A 57 2.09 -7.84 -13.81
C SER A 57 3.47 -7.23 -13.54
N ARG A 58 4.02 -7.38 -12.32
CA ARG A 58 5.36 -6.89 -11.96
C ARG A 58 6.51 -7.81 -12.42
N ASN A 59 6.21 -9.01 -12.92
CA ASN A 59 7.25 -9.91 -13.40
C ASN A 59 7.79 -9.46 -14.77
N ALA A 60 9.11 -9.49 -14.94
CA ALA A 60 9.78 -9.09 -16.18
C ALA A 60 9.39 -9.90 -17.43
N LYS A 61 8.77 -11.08 -17.24
CA LYS A 61 8.27 -11.97 -18.31
C LYS A 61 6.74 -11.95 -18.43
N CYS A 62 6.07 -10.89 -17.98
CA CYS A 62 4.61 -10.83 -18.04
C CYS A 62 4.10 -10.69 -19.49
N SER A 63 2.97 -11.32 -19.78
CA SER A 63 2.24 -11.10 -21.02
C SER A 63 1.43 -9.79 -20.96
N SER A 64 1.07 -9.25 -22.12
CA SER A 64 0.24 -8.03 -22.24
C SER A 64 -1.06 -8.15 -21.43
N GLN A 65 -1.70 -9.31 -21.48
CA GLN A 65 -2.93 -9.61 -20.72
C GLN A 65 -2.70 -9.59 -19.20
N GLN A 66 -1.57 -10.12 -18.71
CA GLN A 66 -1.26 -10.11 -17.28
C GLN A 66 -0.95 -8.70 -16.78
N SER A 67 -0.30 -7.88 -17.61
CA SER A 67 -0.03 -6.48 -17.30
C SER A 67 -1.33 -5.69 -17.12
N GLU A 68 -2.25 -5.82 -18.07
CA GLU A 68 -3.56 -5.16 -18.02
C GLU A 68 -4.40 -5.62 -16.81
N ALA A 69 -4.49 -6.94 -16.59
CA ALA A 69 -5.21 -7.49 -15.44
C ALA A 69 -4.66 -6.99 -14.10
N GLY A 70 -3.33 -6.88 -13.96
CA GLY A 70 -2.71 -6.34 -12.76
C GLY A 70 -2.95 -4.84 -12.57
N ALA A 71 -2.96 -4.05 -13.66
CA ALA A 71 -3.26 -2.63 -13.61
C ALA A 71 -4.72 -2.38 -13.18
N LEU A 72 -5.67 -3.10 -13.76
CA LEU A 72 -7.09 -3.02 -13.40
C LEU A 72 -7.33 -3.41 -11.95
N ALA A 73 -6.71 -4.51 -11.49
CA ALA A 73 -6.82 -4.94 -10.09
C ALA A 73 -6.25 -3.89 -9.12
N LEU A 74 -5.11 -3.28 -9.46
CA LEU A 74 -4.50 -2.23 -8.65
C LEU A 74 -5.38 -0.97 -8.59
N GLU A 75 -5.93 -0.54 -9.73
CA GLU A 75 -6.80 0.63 -9.79
C GLU A 75 -8.09 0.42 -8.99
N ALA A 76 -8.72 -0.75 -9.14
CA ALA A 76 -9.91 -1.11 -8.38
C ALA A 76 -9.66 -1.10 -6.87
N LEU A 77 -8.53 -1.70 -6.43
CA LEU A 77 -8.13 -1.67 -5.03
C LEU A 77 -7.89 -0.24 -4.54
N HIS A 78 -7.14 0.55 -5.31
CA HIS A 78 -6.82 1.93 -4.96
C HIS A 78 -8.09 2.77 -4.78
N ARG A 79 -9.06 2.65 -5.70
CA ARG A 79 -10.33 3.37 -5.65
C ARG A 79 -11.17 3.01 -4.41
N GLN A 80 -11.11 1.75 -3.95
CA GLN A 80 -11.81 1.32 -2.74
C GLN A 80 -11.18 1.85 -1.45
N VAL A 81 -9.84 1.91 -1.39
CA VAL A 81 -9.13 2.30 -0.15
C VAL A 81 -8.92 3.80 -0.02
N LEU A 82 -8.88 4.54 -1.13
CA LEU A 82 -8.58 5.98 -1.18
C LEU A 82 -9.44 6.84 -0.25
N PRO A 83 -10.78 6.63 -0.13
CA PRO A 83 -11.62 7.45 0.76
C PRO A 83 -11.24 7.36 2.24
N PHE A 84 -10.55 6.29 2.65
CA PHE A 84 -10.15 6.04 4.04
C PHE A 84 -8.70 6.43 4.32
N MET A 85 -7.98 6.92 3.31
CA MET A 85 -6.59 7.29 3.42
C MET A 85 -6.41 8.80 3.36
N LEU A 86 -5.97 9.39 4.47
CA LEU A 86 -5.52 10.77 4.49
C LEU A 86 -4.00 10.82 4.29
N ARG A 87 -3.57 11.39 3.17
CA ARG A 87 -2.14 11.62 2.87
C ARG A 87 -1.91 13.11 2.66
N ARG A 88 -0.92 13.66 3.36
CA ARG A 88 -0.41 15.02 3.16
C ARG A 88 1.09 14.93 2.90
N THR A 89 1.59 15.65 1.91
CA THR A 89 3.04 15.72 1.65
C THR A 89 3.68 16.89 2.39
N LYS A 90 4.96 16.77 2.77
CA LYS A 90 5.67 17.90 3.40
C LYS A 90 5.70 19.14 2.50
N THR A 91 5.76 18.95 1.19
CA THR A 91 5.69 20.01 0.18
C THR A 91 4.34 20.72 0.14
N GLU A 92 3.23 20.03 0.45
CA GLU A 92 1.90 20.65 0.54
C GLU A 92 1.70 21.45 1.84
N VAL A 93 2.48 21.16 2.88
CA VAL A 93 2.23 21.68 4.25
C VAL A 93 3.29 22.68 4.71
N LEU A 94 4.52 22.60 4.19
CA LEU A 94 5.66 23.39 4.63
C LEU A 94 6.21 24.19 3.44
N SER A 95 5.73 25.41 3.26
CA SER A 95 6.21 26.38 2.27
C SER A 95 7.58 26.98 2.61
N ASP A 96 7.99 26.91 3.88
CA ASP A 96 9.11 27.67 4.42
C ASP A 96 10.41 26.84 4.53
N LEU A 97 10.44 25.64 3.97
CA LEU A 97 11.63 24.80 3.97
C LEU A 97 12.52 25.09 2.76
N PRO A 98 13.85 25.18 2.94
CA PRO A 98 14.77 25.27 1.81
C PRO A 98 14.66 24.01 0.93
N PRO A 99 15.00 24.11 -0.37
CA PRO A 99 14.89 23.00 -1.29
C PRO A 99 15.73 21.81 -0.82
N LYS A 100 15.19 20.60 -0.97
CA LYS A 100 15.91 19.36 -0.68
C LYS A 100 17.08 19.21 -1.68
N ILE A 101 18.31 19.26 -1.20
CA ILE A 101 19.51 18.96 -2.00
C ILE A 101 19.74 17.44 -1.98
N ILE A 102 19.80 16.84 -3.16
CA ILE A 102 20.13 15.41 -3.34
C ILE A 102 21.49 15.38 -4.03
N GLN A 103 22.45 14.66 -3.44
CA GLN A 103 23.79 14.56 -3.98
C GLN A 103 24.24 13.10 -3.93
N ASP A 104 24.36 12.51 -5.10
CA ASP A 104 24.79 11.13 -5.26
C ASP A 104 26.31 11.10 -5.38
N TYR A 105 26.99 10.51 -4.39
CA TYR A 105 28.42 10.29 -4.39
C TYR A 105 28.71 8.83 -4.73
N TYR A 106 29.46 8.62 -5.80
CA TYR A 106 29.95 7.30 -6.19
C TYR A 106 31.32 7.08 -5.56
N CYS A 107 31.53 5.92 -4.94
CA CYS A 107 32.81 5.49 -4.42
C CYS A 107 33.24 4.20 -5.10
N ASP A 108 34.52 4.10 -5.44
CA ASP A 108 35.09 2.88 -5.98
C ASP A 108 35.28 1.84 -4.86
N LEU A 109 35.04 0.57 -5.20
CA LEU A 109 35.33 -0.56 -4.31
C LEU A 109 36.85 -0.72 -4.20
N SER A 110 37.35 -0.88 -2.96
CA SER A 110 38.76 -1.18 -2.67
C SER A 110 39.17 -2.58 -3.09
#